data_AF-A0A953NPH1-F1
#
_entry.id   AF-A0A953NPH1-F1
#
_cell.length_a   1.000
_cell.length_b   1.000
_cell.length_c   1.000
_cell.angle_alpha   90.00
_cell.angle_beta   90.00
_cell.angle_gamma   90.00
#
_symmetry.space_group_name_H-M   'P 1'
#
loop_
_entity.id
_entity.type
_entity.pdbx_description
1 polymer ?
#
loop_
_entity_poly.entity_id
_entity_poly.type
_entity_poly.pdbx_seq_one_letter_code
_entity_poly.pdbx_strand_id
1 'polypeptide(L)'
;MRGMQLSRRPARLLCAAVMALACTCLTSCVTFALHSLYGDADSVFEPGLLGTWNDPTDESNRIKLIFEKGQGSSYKATFIDPDSKPPDGLIFEVHLVKINGQLFFDAVQTGVRAKGQEVDMGIVIPSHLIGRLSLTADTLRLDLLDDSWFKQSLKSGKSAIPFEIVFQ
;
A
#
# COMPACT_ATOMS: atom_id res chain seq x y z
N MET A 1 56.06 -42.83 17.70
CA MET A 1 54.63 -42.45 17.62
C MET A 1 54.45 -41.56 16.39
N ARG A 2 53.74 -42.02 15.34
CA ARG A 2 53.46 -41.22 14.12
C ARG A 2 52.05 -40.63 14.25
N GLY A 3 51.94 -39.31 14.31
CA GLY A 3 50.67 -38.59 14.35
C GLY A 3 50.01 -38.52 12.97
N MET A 4 48.76 -38.94 12.88
CA MET A 4 47.92 -38.88 11.69
C MET A 4 47.40 -37.44 11.51
N GLN A 5 47.99 -36.68 10.58
CA GLN A 5 47.47 -35.37 10.16
C GLN A 5 46.29 -35.59 9.21
N LEU A 6 45.07 -35.55 9.75
CA LEU A 6 43.85 -35.46 8.94
C LEU A 6 43.83 -34.11 8.23
N SER A 7 44.00 -34.18 6.90
CA SER A 7 43.83 -33.06 5.97
C SER A 7 42.51 -32.34 6.26
N ARG A 8 42.58 -31.08 6.72
CA ARG A 8 41.41 -30.21 6.95
C ARG A 8 40.83 -29.63 5.64
N ARG A 9 41.39 -29.99 4.48
CA ARG A 9 41.02 -29.45 3.16
C ARG A 9 39.61 -29.87 2.67
N PRO A 10 39.15 -31.13 2.80
CA PRO A 10 37.83 -31.52 2.31
C PRO A 10 36.71 -30.91 3.17
N ALA A 11 36.93 -30.76 4.48
CA ALA A 11 35.97 -30.12 5.38
C ALA A 11 35.73 -28.63 5.04
N ARG A 12 36.78 -27.91 4.64
CA ARG A 12 36.66 -26.50 4.21
C ARG A 12 35.92 -26.35 2.88
N LEU A 13 36.14 -27.25 1.93
CA LEU A 13 35.43 -27.28 0.65
C LEU A 13 33.96 -27.64 0.83
N LEU A 14 33.66 -28.58 1.73
CA LEU A 14 32.29 -28.95 2.08
C LEU A 14 31.55 -27.78 2.78
N CYS A 15 32.19 -27.12 3.74
CA CYS A 15 31.63 -25.93 4.39
C CYS A 15 31.40 -24.78 3.38
N ALA A 16 32.32 -24.56 2.44
CA ALA A 16 32.16 -23.53 1.41
C ALA A 16 30.98 -23.85 0.47
N ALA A 17 30.80 -25.14 0.09
CA ALA A 17 29.68 -25.57 -0.74
C ALA A 17 28.32 -25.43 -0.01
N VAL A 18 28.25 -25.81 1.27
CA VAL A 18 27.05 -25.63 2.10
C VAL A 18 26.71 -24.16 2.28
N MET A 19 27.71 -23.31 2.49
CA MET A 19 27.52 -21.86 2.65
C MET A 19 27.07 -21.22 1.33
N ALA A 20 27.63 -21.64 0.19
CA ALA A 20 27.19 -21.17 -1.13
C ALA A 20 25.74 -21.59 -1.44
N LEU A 21 25.36 -22.82 -1.10
CA LEU A 21 23.99 -23.30 -1.27
C LEU A 21 23.00 -22.57 -0.33
N ALA A 22 23.41 -22.28 0.91
CA ALA A 22 22.62 -21.46 1.83
C ALA A 22 22.43 -20.02 1.31
N CYS A 23 23.45 -19.42 0.69
CA CYS A 23 23.35 -18.10 0.09
C CYS A 23 22.37 -18.07 -1.11
N THR A 24 22.22 -19.16 -1.87
CA THR A 24 21.21 -19.23 -2.94
C THR A 24 19.77 -19.28 -2.44
N CYS A 25 19.54 -19.71 -1.19
CA CYS A 25 18.21 -19.69 -0.56
C CYS A 25 17.84 -18.31 0.01
N LEU A 26 18.77 -17.36 0.08
CA LEU A 26 18.54 -16.01 0.62
C LEU A 26 18.17 -14.96 -0.44
N THR A 27 18.02 -15.34 -1.72
CA THR A 27 17.66 -14.40 -2.79
C THR A 27 16.14 -14.18 -2.92
N SER A 28 15.32 -14.65 -1.98
CA SER A 28 13.85 -14.53 -2.06
C SER A 28 13.26 -13.27 -1.44
N CYS A 29 14.04 -12.20 -1.25
CA CYS A 29 13.50 -10.89 -0.92
C CYS A 29 13.95 -9.84 -1.94
N VAL A 30 13.82 -10.15 -3.23
CA VAL A 30 13.60 -9.08 -4.20
C VAL A 30 12.14 -8.69 -4.06
N THR A 31 11.83 -7.87 -3.05
CA THR A 31 10.55 -7.17 -3.01
C THR A 31 10.61 -6.17 -4.14
N PHE A 32 10.03 -6.53 -5.29
CA PHE A 32 9.66 -5.54 -6.28
C PHE A 32 8.68 -4.60 -5.58
N ALA A 33 9.15 -3.40 -5.23
CA ALA A 33 8.25 -2.31 -4.92
C ALA A 33 7.30 -2.24 -6.13
N LEU A 34 5.99 -2.34 -5.90
CA LEU A 34 5.03 -1.92 -6.91
C LEU A 34 5.54 -0.56 -7.39
N HIS A 35 5.87 -0.46 -8.67
CA HIS A 35 6.33 0.79 -9.27
C HIS A 35 5.32 1.83 -8.83
N SER A 36 5.76 2.81 -8.02
CA SER A 36 4.88 3.88 -7.58
C SER A 36 4.20 4.42 -8.84
N LEU A 37 2.87 4.57 -8.81
CA LEU A 37 2.09 4.93 -10.01
C LEU A 37 2.53 6.28 -10.60
N TYR A 38 3.43 6.97 -9.93
CA TYR A 38 3.90 8.32 -10.16
C TYR A 38 5.33 8.48 -9.62
N GLY A 39 6.08 9.42 -10.20
CA GLY A 39 7.26 9.99 -9.55
C GLY A 39 6.88 11.24 -8.74
N ASP A 40 7.80 11.74 -7.92
CA ASP A 40 7.60 12.96 -7.12
C ASP A 40 7.13 14.18 -7.93
N ALA A 41 7.46 14.20 -9.24
CA ALA A 41 7.11 15.28 -10.16
C ALA A 41 5.61 15.34 -10.52
N ASP A 42 4.86 14.25 -10.32
CA ASP A 42 3.44 14.16 -10.71
C ASP A 42 2.49 14.27 -9.50
N SER A 43 3.06 14.44 -8.29
CA SER A 43 2.29 14.62 -7.07
C SER A 43 1.64 16.01 -7.02
N VAL A 44 0.34 16.04 -6.74
CA VAL A 44 -0.46 17.27 -6.70
C VAL A 44 -1.03 17.47 -5.29
N PHE A 45 -1.07 18.74 -4.87
CA PHE A 45 -1.77 19.14 -3.65
C PHE A 45 -3.00 19.99 -3.99
N GLU A 46 -4.17 19.46 -3.67
CA GLU A 46 -5.49 20.11 -3.72
C GLU A 46 -5.93 20.56 -2.31
N PRO A 47 -5.88 21.86 -1.99
CA PRO A 47 -6.26 22.36 -0.66
C PRO A 47 -7.73 22.10 -0.31
N GLY A 48 -8.60 22.03 -1.31
CA GLY A 48 -10.03 21.77 -1.12
C GLY A 48 -10.34 20.36 -0.61
N LEU A 49 -9.39 19.43 -0.63
CA LEU A 49 -9.58 18.09 -0.08
C LEU A 49 -9.56 18.09 1.46
N LEU A 50 -8.90 19.08 2.07
CA LEU A 50 -8.76 19.17 3.52
C LEU A 50 -10.11 19.36 4.22
N GLY A 51 -10.27 18.70 5.36
CA GLY A 51 -11.47 18.82 6.18
C GLY A 51 -12.14 17.47 6.43
N THR A 52 -13.43 17.53 6.76
CA THR A 52 -14.24 16.35 7.09
C THR A 52 -15.34 16.17 6.06
N TRP A 53 -15.35 14.99 5.45
CA TRP A 53 -16.35 14.54 4.50
C TRP A 53 -17.25 13.52 5.18
N ASN A 54 -18.54 13.66 4.95
CA ASN A 54 -19.55 12.73 5.46
C ASN A 54 -20.14 11.95 4.29
N ASP A 55 -20.52 10.71 4.53
CA ASP A 55 -21.24 9.93 3.52
C ASP A 55 -22.69 10.42 3.42
N PRO A 56 -23.14 10.92 2.26
CA PRO A 56 -24.52 11.40 2.10
C PRO A 56 -25.57 10.31 2.22
N THR A 57 -25.19 9.03 2.14
CA THR A 57 -26.07 7.87 2.34
C THR A 57 -26.18 7.44 3.80
N ASP A 58 -25.32 7.96 4.67
CA ASP A 58 -25.37 7.72 6.11
C ASP A 58 -26.17 8.83 6.83
N GLU A 59 -27.47 8.59 7.02
CA GLU A 59 -28.36 9.50 7.75
C GLU A 59 -27.90 9.76 9.20
N SER A 60 -27.12 8.84 9.78
CA SER A 60 -26.61 8.98 11.16
C SER A 60 -25.36 9.85 11.26
N ASN A 61 -24.76 10.23 10.12
CA ASN A 61 -23.57 11.06 10.01
C ASN A 61 -22.38 10.53 10.87
N ARG A 62 -22.28 9.20 10.95
CA ARG A 62 -21.28 8.48 11.74
C ARG A 62 -20.07 8.12 10.88
N ILE A 63 -20.26 7.85 9.59
CA ILE A 63 -19.16 7.61 8.64
C ILE A 63 -18.50 8.94 8.29
N LYS A 64 -17.24 9.08 8.68
CA LYS A 64 -16.45 10.28 8.44
C LYS A 64 -15.13 9.94 7.78
N LEU A 65 -14.80 10.70 6.76
CA LEU A 65 -13.49 10.70 6.12
C LEU A 65 -12.83 12.05 6.35
N ILE A 66 -11.74 12.06 7.11
CA ILE A 66 -11.06 13.28 7.53
C ILE A 66 -9.73 13.35 6.79
N PHE A 67 -9.48 14.44 6.06
CA PHE A 67 -8.20 14.72 5.43
C PHE A 67 -7.47 15.84 6.17
N GLU A 68 -6.27 15.52 6.64
CA GLU A 68 -5.32 16.45 7.22
C GLU A 68 -4.10 16.58 6.31
N LYS A 69 -3.41 17.72 6.37
CA LYS A 69 -2.19 17.91 5.60
C LYS A 69 -1.10 16.97 6.13
N GLY A 70 -0.50 16.20 5.22
CA GLY A 70 0.65 15.34 5.49
C GLY A 70 1.98 16.08 5.26
N GLN A 71 3.03 15.32 4.97
CA GLN A 71 4.33 15.88 4.60
C GLN A 71 4.36 16.21 3.10
N GLY A 72 4.94 17.36 2.75
CA GLY A 72 4.98 17.80 1.35
C GLY A 72 3.58 18.01 0.76
N SER A 73 3.27 17.26 -0.30
CA SER A 73 1.99 17.22 -1.01
C SER A 73 1.06 16.08 -0.57
N SER A 74 1.46 15.28 0.43
CA SER A 74 0.64 14.17 0.91
C SER A 74 -0.44 14.62 1.89
N TYR A 75 -1.36 13.69 2.18
CA TYR A 75 -2.43 13.84 3.14
C TYR A 75 -2.40 12.69 4.14
N LYS A 76 -2.80 12.97 5.37
CA LYS A 76 -3.24 11.92 6.29
C LYS A 76 -4.76 11.82 6.19
N ALA A 77 -5.27 10.68 5.75
CA ALA A 77 -6.69 10.41 5.72
C ALA A 77 -7.08 9.48 6.89
N THR A 78 -8.12 9.85 7.63
CA THR A 78 -8.69 9.01 8.69
C THR A 78 -10.12 8.64 8.33
N PHE A 79 -10.36 7.35 8.13
CA PHE A 79 -11.69 6.79 8.00
C PHE A 79 -12.17 6.33 9.37
N ILE A 80 -13.30 6.85 9.85
CA ILE A 80 -13.87 6.47 11.15
C ILE A 80 -14.92 5.37 10.97
N ASP A 81 -14.75 4.28 11.71
CA ASP A 81 -15.73 3.20 11.79
C ASP A 81 -16.96 3.67 12.59
N PRO A 82 -18.15 3.74 11.97
CA PRO A 82 -19.35 4.28 12.60
C PRO A 82 -19.86 3.45 13.80
N ASP A 83 -19.50 2.17 13.90
CA ASP A 83 -20.07 1.23 14.87
C ASP A 83 -19.18 0.99 16.11
N SER A 84 -17.98 1.56 16.11
CA SER A 84 -17.00 1.43 17.18
C SER A 84 -17.22 2.41 18.35
N LYS A 85 -17.03 1.92 19.58
CA LYS A 85 -17.03 2.75 20.81
C LYS A 85 -15.83 2.38 21.69
N PRO A 86 -14.81 3.26 21.84
CA PRO A 86 -14.65 4.58 21.19
C PRO A 86 -14.45 4.47 19.66
N PRO A 87 -14.53 5.58 18.91
CA PRO A 87 -14.37 5.56 17.46
C PRO A 87 -12.98 5.05 17.05
N ASP A 88 -12.97 3.84 16.52
CA ASP A 88 -11.87 3.20 15.82
C ASP A 88 -11.90 3.61 14.34
N GLY A 89 -10.82 3.34 13.63
CA GLY A 89 -10.70 3.79 12.26
C GLY A 89 -9.43 3.33 11.56
N LEU A 90 -9.34 3.63 10.28
CA LEU A 90 -8.18 3.33 9.45
C LEU A 90 -7.47 4.65 9.12
N ILE A 91 -6.14 4.63 9.19
CA ILE A 91 -5.29 5.77 8.89
C ILE A 91 -4.52 5.46 7.61
N PHE A 92 -4.62 6.37 6.66
CA PHE A 92 -3.94 6.28 5.37
C PHE A 92 -3.02 7.48 5.17
N GLU A 93 -1.87 7.23 4.56
CA GLU A 93 -1.14 8.27 3.83
C GLU A 93 -1.66 8.28 2.40
N VAL A 94 -2.10 9.45 1.92
CA VAL A 94 -2.69 9.62 0.60
C VAL A 94 -1.85 10.57 -0.22
N HIS A 95 -1.55 10.17 -1.45
CA HIS A 95 -0.93 11.01 -2.46
C HIS A 95 -1.89 11.18 -3.61
N LEU A 96 -1.94 12.40 -4.16
CA LEU A 96 -2.73 12.67 -5.37
C LEU A 96 -1.82 12.84 -6.57
N VAL A 97 -2.31 12.40 -7.72
CA VAL A 97 -1.63 12.54 -8.99
C VAL A 97 -2.60 12.98 -10.05
N LYS A 98 -2.11 13.72 -11.04
CA LYS A 98 -2.93 14.18 -12.17
C LYS A 98 -2.51 13.49 -13.45
N ILE A 99 -3.36 12.59 -13.94
CA ILE A 99 -3.14 11.84 -15.18
C ILE A 99 -4.17 12.30 -16.20
N ASN A 100 -3.73 12.85 -17.33
CA ASN A 100 -4.59 13.37 -18.38
C ASN A 100 -5.67 14.35 -17.88
N GLY A 101 -5.32 15.20 -16.91
CA GLY A 101 -6.23 16.18 -16.32
C GLY A 101 -7.20 15.64 -15.28
N GLN A 102 -7.22 14.33 -15.02
CA GLN A 102 -8.03 13.69 -14.00
C GLN A 102 -7.19 13.42 -12.73
N LEU A 103 -7.81 13.57 -11.56
CA LEU A 103 -7.16 13.30 -10.28
C LEU A 103 -7.31 11.82 -9.92
N PHE A 104 -6.23 11.22 -9.47
CA PHE A 104 -6.18 9.90 -8.89
C PHE A 104 -5.54 9.98 -7.51
N PHE A 105 -5.89 9.04 -6.65
CA PHE A 105 -5.27 8.88 -5.35
C PHE A 105 -4.59 7.52 -5.25
N ASP A 106 -3.45 7.49 -4.55
CA ASP A 106 -2.84 6.29 -3.99
C ASP A 106 -2.86 6.45 -2.47
N ALA A 107 -3.61 5.59 -1.80
CA ALA A 107 -3.79 5.60 -0.35
C ALA A 107 -3.16 4.35 0.25
N VAL A 108 -2.15 4.54 1.10
CA VAL A 108 -1.43 3.48 1.78
C VAL A 108 -1.87 3.44 3.23
N GLN A 109 -2.36 2.29 3.70
CA GLN A 109 -2.70 2.16 5.11
C GLN A 109 -1.43 2.19 5.97
N THR A 110 -1.31 3.21 6.83
CA THR A 110 -0.16 3.40 7.73
C THR A 110 -0.50 3.08 9.19
N GLY A 111 -1.78 3.06 9.53
CA GLY A 111 -2.18 2.86 10.91
C GLY A 111 -3.63 2.47 11.07
N VAL A 112 -4.00 2.23 12.32
CA VAL A 112 -5.37 2.14 12.78
C VAL A 112 -5.57 3.05 13.97
N ARG A 113 -6.78 3.57 14.13
CA ARG A 113 -7.22 4.14 15.40
C ARG A 113 -7.89 3.01 16.18
N ALA A 114 -7.35 2.68 17.34
CA ALA A 114 -7.88 1.66 18.22
C ALA A 114 -8.01 2.24 19.63
N LYS A 115 -9.20 2.14 20.22
CA LYS A 115 -9.49 2.70 21.56
C LYS A 115 -9.20 4.21 21.66
N GLY A 116 -9.39 4.94 20.56
CA GLY A 116 -9.11 6.37 20.46
C GLY A 116 -7.62 6.76 20.30
N GLN A 117 -6.71 5.78 20.27
CA GLN A 117 -5.28 5.98 20.05
C GLN A 117 -4.89 5.57 18.63
N GLU A 118 -3.96 6.31 18.01
CA GLU A 118 -3.38 5.90 16.73
C GLU A 118 -2.30 4.85 16.99
N VAL A 119 -2.36 3.74 16.25
CA VAL A 119 -1.45 2.60 16.35
C VAL A 119 -0.88 2.35 14.96
N ASP A 120 0.45 2.37 14.87
CA ASP A 120 1.18 2.03 13.66
C ASP A 120 1.05 0.53 13.36
N MET A 121 0.81 0.18 12.10
CA MET A 121 0.65 -1.20 11.65
C MET A 121 1.98 -1.96 11.56
N GLY A 122 3.12 -1.27 11.59
CA GLY A 122 4.46 -1.84 11.73
C GLY A 122 4.81 -2.89 10.66
N ILE A 123 4.72 -4.17 11.04
CA ILE A 123 5.20 -5.33 10.26
C ILE A 123 4.18 -5.82 9.21
N VAL A 124 3.01 -5.19 9.12
CA VAL A 124 1.97 -5.57 8.17
C VAL A 124 2.32 -5.02 6.78
N ILE A 125 2.11 -5.84 5.74
CA ILE A 125 2.27 -5.40 4.35
C ILE A 125 1.24 -4.30 4.08
N PRO A 126 1.66 -3.05 3.75
CA PRO A 126 0.73 -1.96 3.53
C PRO A 126 -0.18 -2.25 2.34
N SER A 127 -1.49 -2.12 2.55
CA SER A 127 -2.45 -2.20 1.46
C SER A 127 -2.50 -0.85 0.74
N HIS A 128 -2.38 -0.89 -0.58
CA HIS A 128 -2.57 0.27 -1.45
C HIS A 128 -4.00 0.27 -1.99
N LEU A 129 -4.68 1.40 -1.84
CA LEU A 129 -5.95 1.69 -2.48
C LEU A 129 -5.72 2.76 -3.53
N ILE A 130 -5.85 2.38 -4.79
CA ILE A 130 -5.73 3.29 -5.92
C ILE A 130 -7.12 3.51 -6.52
N GLY A 131 -7.44 4.76 -6.80
CA GLY A 131 -8.72 5.13 -7.38
C GLY A 131 -8.71 6.52 -8.00
N ARG A 132 -9.81 6.86 -8.66
CA ARG A 132 -10.05 8.21 -9.18
C ARG A 132 -10.68 9.06 -8.10
N LEU A 133 -10.22 10.30 -8.01
CA LEU A 133 -10.79 11.33 -7.14
C LEU A 133 -11.46 12.40 -7.99
N SER A 134 -12.68 12.77 -7.64
CA SER A 134 -13.34 13.97 -8.17
C SER A 134 -13.73 14.87 -7.01
N LEU A 135 -13.33 16.14 -7.12
CA LEU A 135 -13.55 17.14 -6.08
C LEU A 135 -14.25 18.35 -6.70
N THR A 136 -15.40 18.70 -6.13
CA THR A 136 -16.05 20.00 -6.34
C THR A 136 -16.00 20.79 -5.03
N ALA A 137 -16.65 21.96 -4.96
CA ALA A 137 -16.61 22.80 -3.76
C ALA A 137 -17.15 22.11 -2.49
N ASP A 138 -18.13 21.21 -2.64
CA ASP A 138 -18.85 20.57 -1.53
C ASP A 138 -18.99 19.06 -1.69
N THR A 139 -18.48 18.48 -2.78
CA THR A 139 -18.61 17.06 -3.09
C THR A 139 -17.25 16.43 -3.30
N LEU A 140 -16.97 15.39 -2.51
CA LEU A 140 -15.87 14.46 -2.72
C LEU A 140 -16.43 13.15 -3.26
N ARG A 141 -15.89 12.67 -4.38
CA ARG A 141 -16.18 11.35 -4.93
C ARG A 141 -14.89 10.55 -5.08
N LEU A 142 -14.89 9.35 -4.52
CA LEU A 142 -13.83 8.37 -4.64
C LEU A 142 -14.35 7.18 -5.45
N ASP A 143 -13.84 7.00 -6.66
CA ASP A 143 -14.12 5.82 -7.47
C ASP A 143 -12.93 4.86 -7.36
N LEU A 144 -13.07 3.81 -6.56
CA LEU A 144 -12.08 2.73 -6.52
C LEU A 144 -12.02 2.04 -7.89
N LEU A 145 -10.86 1.48 -8.23
CA LEU A 145 -10.69 0.70 -9.45
C LEU A 145 -11.67 -0.48 -9.44
N ASP A 146 -12.68 -0.42 -10.32
CA ASP A 146 -13.62 -1.52 -10.51
C ASP A 146 -12.84 -2.71 -11.10
N ASP A 147 -12.79 -3.82 -10.38
CA ASP A 147 -12.11 -5.03 -10.82
C ASP A 147 -12.95 -5.88 -11.78
N SER A 148 -14.22 -5.52 -12.02
CA SER A 148 -15.15 -6.33 -12.81
C SER A 148 -14.71 -6.44 -14.27
N TRP A 149 -14.30 -5.32 -14.87
CA TRP A 149 -13.76 -5.29 -16.23
C TRP A 149 -12.39 -5.96 -16.31
N PHE A 150 -11.54 -5.81 -15.29
CA PHE A 150 -10.22 -6.43 -15.23
C PHE A 150 -10.34 -7.96 -15.10
N LYS A 151 -11.20 -8.45 -14.20
CA LYS A 151 -11.56 -9.87 -14.07
C LYS A 151 -12.14 -10.43 -15.38
N GLN A 152 -12.97 -9.68 -16.10
CA GLN A 152 -13.47 -10.10 -17.41
C GLN A 152 -12.38 -10.10 -18.50
N SER A 153 -11.47 -9.12 -18.50
CA SER A 153 -10.33 -9.08 -19.42
C SER A 153 -9.33 -10.21 -19.18
N LEU A 154 -9.07 -10.57 -17.92
CA LEU A 154 -8.27 -11.74 -17.55
C LEU A 154 -8.93 -13.05 -18.00
N LYS A 155 -10.24 -13.19 -17.77
CA LYS A 155 -11.01 -14.37 -18.24
C LYS A 155 -11.08 -14.49 -19.76
N SER A 156 -11.02 -13.37 -20.48
CA SER A 156 -11.12 -13.34 -21.94
C SER A 156 -9.76 -13.36 -22.67
N GLY A 157 -8.64 -13.37 -21.94
CA GLY A 157 -7.28 -13.39 -22.52
C GLY A 157 -6.90 -12.10 -23.26
N LYS A 158 -7.57 -10.98 -22.98
CA LYS A 158 -7.42 -9.69 -23.69
C LYS A 158 -6.77 -8.59 -22.85
N SER A 159 -5.79 -8.91 -22.00
CA SER A 159 -5.01 -7.86 -21.32
C SER A 159 -3.88 -7.36 -22.23
N ALA A 160 -3.94 -6.08 -22.60
CA ALA A 160 -2.91 -5.39 -23.38
C ALA A 160 -1.76 -4.83 -22.52
N ILE A 161 -1.85 -4.98 -21.20
CA ILE A 161 -0.89 -4.44 -20.23
C ILE A 161 -0.25 -5.62 -19.48
N PRO A 162 1.08 -5.68 -19.34
CA PRO A 162 1.74 -6.65 -18.48
C PRO A 162 1.19 -6.54 -17.06
N PHE A 163 0.82 -7.66 -16.46
CA PHE A 163 0.34 -7.73 -15.08
C PHE A 163 0.96 -8.97 -14.43
N GLU A 164 1.21 -8.89 -13.12
CA GLU A 164 1.73 -10.01 -12.33
C GLU A 164 0.68 -10.41 -11.29
N ILE A 165 0.33 -11.70 -11.26
CA ILE A 165 -0.51 -12.25 -10.21
C ILE A 165 0.43 -12.69 -9.09
N VAL A 166 0.45 -11.93 -7.99
CA VAL A 166 1.19 -12.30 -6.79
C VAL A 166 0.27 -13.13 -5.92
N PHE A 167 0.55 -14.42 -5.82
CA PHE A 167 -0.06 -15.29 -4.82
C PHE A 167 0.77 -15.20 -3.53
N GLN A 168 0.11 -14.91 -2.41
CA GLN A 168 0.70 -15.06 -1.07
C GLN A 168 0.58 -16.50 -0.60
#